data_AF-A0A2X4UM10-F1
#
_entry.id   AF-A0A2X4UM10-F1
#
_cell.length_a   1.000
_cell.length_b   1.000
_cell.length_c   1.000
_cell.angle_alpha   90.00
_cell.angle_beta   90.00
_cell.angle_gamma   90.00
#
_symmetry.space_group_name_H-M   'P 1'
#
loop_
_entity.id
_entity.type
_entity.pdbx_description
1 polymer ?
#
loop_
_entity_poly.entity_id
_entity_poly.type
_entity_poly.pdbx_seq_one_letter_code
_entity_poly.pdbx_strand_id
1 'polypeptide(L)'
;MRKKKGILNSVKKPLVVLVGALCCSAYAHAEPRNFVDQVTWLGGTSTDWHDATNWDSGLPTSSGVVMIRDGATVDITQPTGLVKQFYSNDATLNVTAGGVLLVDKTSSLGYEANTKTTVLVSGAGATISSNGSTGSGW
;
A
#
# COMPACT_ATOMS: atom_id res chain seq x y z
N MET A 1 -59.31 -42.66 1.53
CA MET A 1 -60.22 -41.52 1.79
C MET A 1 -59.40 -40.25 2.02
N ARG A 2 -59.99 -39.10 1.66
CA ARG A 2 -59.39 -37.77 1.44
C ARG A 2 -59.01 -37.00 2.72
N LYS A 3 -57.92 -36.21 2.57
CA LYS A 3 -57.66 -34.82 3.05
C LYS A 3 -57.56 -34.53 4.57
N LYS A 4 -56.48 -33.83 4.96
CA LYS A 4 -56.49 -32.36 5.14
C LYS A 4 -55.08 -31.73 5.24
N LYS A 5 -54.98 -30.57 4.58
CA LYS A 5 -53.89 -29.58 4.56
C LYS A 5 -53.56 -29.05 5.95
N GLY A 6 -52.30 -28.68 6.15
CA GLY A 6 -51.86 -27.72 7.15
C GLY A 6 -50.45 -27.24 6.85
N ILE A 7 -50.33 -26.14 6.11
CA ILE A 7 -49.06 -25.43 5.88
C ILE A 7 -48.75 -24.68 7.17
N LEU A 8 -47.62 -25.00 7.80
CA LEU A 8 -46.96 -24.11 8.76
C LEU A 8 -45.56 -23.82 8.22
N ASN A 9 -45.45 -22.64 7.59
CA ASN A 9 -44.20 -21.95 7.38
C ASN A 9 -43.47 -21.84 8.73
N SER A 10 -42.35 -22.53 8.87
CA SER A 10 -41.30 -22.08 9.76
C SER A 10 -40.02 -22.06 8.96
N VAL A 11 -39.71 -20.85 8.50
CA VAL A 11 -38.43 -20.42 7.96
C VAL A 11 -37.32 -21.22 8.63
N LYS A 12 -36.54 -21.98 7.84
CA LYS A 12 -35.25 -22.49 8.31
C LYS A 12 -34.49 -21.24 8.75
N LYS A 13 -34.44 -20.97 10.05
CA LYS A 13 -33.59 -19.91 10.60
C LYS A 13 -32.20 -20.26 10.09
N PRO A 14 -31.56 -19.45 9.24
CA PRO A 14 -30.14 -19.63 9.06
C PRO A 14 -29.57 -19.46 10.46
N LEU A 15 -28.88 -20.49 10.93
CA LEU A 15 -27.99 -20.40 12.06
C LEU A 15 -26.99 -19.31 11.68
N VAL A 16 -27.28 -18.07 12.08
CA VAL A 16 -26.29 -16.99 12.06
C VAL A 16 -25.31 -17.41 13.13
N VAL A 17 -24.32 -18.21 12.73
CA VAL A 17 -23.11 -18.34 13.52
C VAL A 17 -22.60 -16.92 13.59
N LEU A 18 -22.80 -16.30 14.74
CA LEU A 18 -22.13 -15.09 15.13
C LEU A 18 -20.65 -15.50 15.25
N VAL A 19 -19.95 -15.63 14.12
CA VAL A 19 -18.48 -15.57 14.04
C VAL A 19 -18.11 -14.10 14.25
N GLY A 20 -18.57 -13.55 15.37
CA GLY A 20 -18.57 -12.14 15.71
C GLY A 20 -18.14 -11.89 17.15
N ALA A 21 -17.57 -12.90 17.81
CA ALA A 21 -17.18 -12.79 19.22
C ALA A 21 -15.80 -13.39 19.56
N LEU A 22 -14.92 -13.64 18.57
CA LEU A 22 -13.55 -14.09 18.87
C LEU A 22 -12.45 -13.73 17.86
N CYS A 23 -12.63 -12.66 17.07
CA CYS A 23 -11.54 -12.11 16.24
C CYS A 23 -11.25 -10.61 16.49
N CYS A 24 -11.83 -9.99 17.51
CA CYS A 24 -11.63 -8.57 17.82
C CYS A 24 -10.36 -8.25 18.63
N SER A 25 -9.33 -9.08 18.60
CA SER A 25 -8.03 -8.71 19.18
C SER A 25 -6.84 -9.32 18.43
N ALA A 26 -6.99 -9.41 17.10
CA ALA A 26 -5.85 -9.38 16.21
C ALA A 26 -6.12 -8.33 15.13
N TYR A 27 -6.39 -7.09 15.57
CA TYR A 27 -5.77 -5.99 14.85
C TYR A 27 -4.27 -6.24 15.01
N ALA A 28 -3.68 -6.95 14.06
CA ALA A 28 -2.25 -6.93 13.86
C ALA A 28 -1.94 -5.49 13.46
N HIS A 29 -1.85 -4.59 14.45
CA HIS A 29 -1.12 -3.36 14.26
C HIS A 29 0.26 -3.83 13.84
N ALA A 30 0.66 -3.51 12.60
CA ALA A 30 2.00 -3.81 12.16
C ALA A 30 2.94 -3.17 13.18
N GLU A 31 3.77 -3.98 13.83
CA GLU A 31 4.82 -3.48 14.70
C GLU A 31 5.64 -2.47 13.89
N PRO A 32 5.91 -1.26 14.40
CA PRO A 32 6.74 -0.31 13.68
C PRO A 32 8.12 -0.95 13.47
N ARG A 33 8.43 -1.33 12.23
CA ARG A 33 9.80 -1.70 11.88
C ARG A 33 10.57 -0.40 11.69
N ASN A 34 11.55 -0.18 12.56
CA ASN A 34 12.48 0.91 12.40
C ASN A 34 13.42 0.58 11.23
N PHE A 35 13.18 1.22 10.09
CA PHE A 35 14.13 1.16 8.98
C PHE A 35 15.25 2.17 9.23
N VAL A 36 16.49 1.73 9.02
CA VAL A 36 17.63 2.65 8.95
C VAL A 36 17.43 3.52 7.71
N ASP A 37 17.66 4.83 7.83
CA ASP A 37 17.47 5.83 6.77
C ASP A 37 16.05 5.84 6.18
N GLN A 38 15.03 5.66 7.03
CA GLN A 38 13.64 5.87 6.62
C GLN A 38 13.41 7.33 6.22
N VAL A 39 12.78 7.52 5.07
CA VAL A 39 12.31 8.81 4.56
C VAL A 39 10.81 8.70 4.32
N THR A 40 10.03 9.49 5.05
CA THR A 40 8.56 9.42 5.01
C THR A 40 7.99 10.58 4.23
N TRP A 41 7.05 10.27 3.33
CA TRP A 41 6.22 11.28 2.69
C TRP A 41 5.28 11.89 3.72
N LEU A 42 5.45 13.18 3.96
CA LEU A 42 4.56 13.98 4.80
C LEU A 42 3.32 14.38 4.01
N GLY A 43 3.52 14.81 2.76
CA GLY A 43 2.49 15.49 1.98
C GLY A 43 2.06 16.81 2.61
N GLY A 44 2.01 17.89 1.84
CA GLY A 44 1.51 19.15 2.38
C GLY A 44 1.68 20.36 1.47
N THR A 45 2.74 20.39 0.68
CA THR A 45 3.02 21.52 -0.23
C THR A 45 2.56 21.21 -1.64
N SER A 46 2.81 19.99 -2.11
CA SER A 46 2.48 19.54 -3.46
C SER A 46 2.36 18.02 -3.51
N THR A 47 2.03 17.48 -4.68
CA THR A 47 2.11 16.04 -4.98
C THR A 47 3.44 15.65 -5.62
N ASP A 48 4.32 16.60 -5.92
CA ASP A 48 5.56 16.36 -6.67
C ASP A 48 6.61 15.64 -5.81
N TRP A 49 7.05 14.47 -6.26
CA TRP A 49 8.12 13.69 -5.63
C TRP A 49 9.37 14.52 -5.35
N HIS A 50 9.74 15.41 -6.28
CA HIS A 50 11.00 16.17 -6.22
C HIS A 50 10.92 17.42 -5.35
N ASP A 51 9.76 17.73 -4.79
CA ASP A 51 9.63 18.77 -3.78
C ASP A 51 10.10 18.23 -2.42
N ALA A 52 11.31 18.66 -2.03
CA ALA A 52 11.94 18.25 -0.78
C ALA A 52 11.11 18.56 0.47
N THR A 53 10.15 19.51 0.40
CA THR A 53 9.29 19.86 1.54
C THR A 53 8.20 18.82 1.81
N ASN A 54 7.94 17.91 0.87
CA ASN A 54 7.01 16.80 1.07
C ASN A 54 7.63 15.64 1.88
N TRP A 55 8.90 15.71 2.25
CA TRP A 55 9.64 14.64 2.92
C TRP A 55 10.14 15.06 4.30
N ASP A 56 10.05 14.14 5.27
CA ASP A 56 10.46 14.40 6.67
C ASP A 56 11.98 14.61 6.86
N SER A 57 12.78 14.06 5.96
CA SER A 57 14.24 14.02 6.05
C SER A 57 14.92 14.40 4.73
N GLY A 58 14.21 15.13 3.86
CA GLY A 58 14.67 15.51 2.53
C GLY A 58 14.42 14.43 1.47
N LEU A 59 14.92 14.64 0.25
CA LEU A 59 14.67 13.71 -0.85
C LEU A 59 15.29 12.32 -0.57
N PRO A 60 14.58 11.23 -0.88
CA PRO A 60 15.13 9.88 -0.77
C PRO A 60 16.41 9.69 -1.58
N THR A 61 17.33 8.88 -1.03
CA THR A 61 18.60 8.52 -1.67
C THR A 61 18.73 6.99 -1.83
N SER A 62 19.85 6.52 -2.36
CA SER A 62 20.10 5.09 -2.60
C SER A 62 20.22 4.23 -1.34
N SER A 63 20.42 4.84 -0.16
CA SER A 63 20.29 4.14 1.13
C SER A 63 18.89 4.25 1.73
N GLY A 64 18.09 5.20 1.26
CA GLY A 64 16.81 5.57 1.85
C GLY A 64 15.71 4.54 1.66
N VAL A 65 14.98 4.25 2.74
CA VAL A 65 13.75 3.46 2.72
C VAL A 65 12.57 4.42 2.62
N VAL A 66 11.89 4.42 1.48
CA VAL A 66 10.74 5.30 1.24
C VAL A 66 9.48 4.74 1.89
N MET A 67 8.75 5.58 2.62
CA MET A 67 7.44 5.26 3.17
C MET A 67 6.40 6.29 2.73
N ILE A 68 5.35 5.84 2.05
CA ILE A 68 4.18 6.65 1.67
C ILE A 68 2.93 6.04 2.28
N ARG A 69 2.10 6.86 2.94
CA ARG A 69 0.94 6.35 3.68
C ARG A 69 -0.21 7.34 3.78
N ASP A 70 -1.24 6.94 4.51
CA ASP A 70 -2.30 7.81 5.03
C ASP A 70 -3.10 8.55 3.94
N GLY A 71 -3.38 7.88 2.81
CA GLY A 71 -4.15 8.45 1.70
C GLY A 71 -3.34 9.32 0.74
N ALA A 72 -2.02 9.42 0.94
CA ALA A 72 -1.17 10.31 0.17
C ALA A 72 -1.21 10.02 -1.34
N THR A 73 -1.13 11.09 -2.13
CA THR A 73 -0.95 11.03 -3.59
C THR A 73 0.42 11.61 -3.93
N VAL A 74 1.19 10.87 -4.73
CA VAL A 74 2.54 11.24 -5.13
C VAL A 74 2.69 11.11 -6.65
N ASP A 75 3.19 12.18 -7.27
CA ASP A 75 3.41 12.31 -8.70
C ASP A 75 4.91 12.22 -9.00
N ILE A 76 5.26 11.33 -9.91
CA ILE A 76 6.62 11.18 -10.45
C ILE A 76 6.55 11.53 -11.94
N THR A 77 7.07 12.71 -12.28
CA THR A 77 7.08 13.27 -13.65
C THR A 77 8.48 13.28 -14.29
N GLN A 78 9.50 12.95 -13.50
CA GLN A 78 10.89 12.80 -13.92
C GLN A 78 11.57 11.69 -13.07
N PRO A 79 12.79 11.24 -13.40
CA PRO A 79 13.45 10.19 -12.65
C PRO A 79 13.71 10.54 -11.17
N THR A 80 13.39 9.63 -10.25
CA THR A 80 13.56 9.82 -8.78
C THR A 80 15.00 9.66 -8.29
N GLY A 81 15.85 9.00 -9.08
CA GLY A 81 17.08 8.38 -8.59
C GLY A 81 16.81 7.00 -7.96
N LEU A 82 17.88 6.25 -7.66
CA LEU A 82 17.78 4.95 -7.01
C LEU A 82 17.36 5.15 -5.55
N VAL A 83 16.31 4.45 -5.11
CA VAL A 83 15.95 4.32 -3.69
C VAL A 83 16.19 2.88 -3.22
N LYS A 84 16.49 2.68 -1.94
CA LYS A 84 16.84 1.35 -1.44
C LYS A 84 15.64 0.41 -1.47
N GLN A 85 14.55 0.89 -0.88
CA GLN A 85 13.29 0.19 -0.69
C GLN A 85 12.13 1.19 -0.79
N PHE A 86 10.97 0.70 -1.18
CA PHE A 86 9.76 1.51 -1.37
C PHE A 86 8.56 0.80 -0.76
N TYR A 87 7.96 1.44 0.24
CA TYR A 87 6.75 0.99 0.90
C TYR A 87 5.63 1.99 0.70
N SER A 88 4.44 1.46 0.44
CA SER A 88 3.22 2.24 0.27
C SER A 88 2.07 1.53 0.98
N ASN A 89 1.29 2.29 1.74
CA ASN A 89 0.12 1.83 2.48
C ASN A 89 -1.02 2.83 2.28
N ASP A 90 -2.12 2.43 1.65
CA ASP A 90 -3.24 3.36 1.39
C ASP A 90 -2.80 4.62 0.63
N ALA A 91 -2.01 4.45 -0.42
CA ALA A 91 -1.43 5.56 -1.19
C ALA A 91 -1.70 5.43 -2.68
N THR A 92 -1.62 6.56 -3.38
CA THR A 92 -1.68 6.63 -4.85
C THR A 92 -0.35 7.11 -5.40
N LEU A 93 0.23 6.32 -6.30
CA LEU A 93 1.45 6.67 -7.02
C LEU A 93 1.14 6.89 -8.51
N ASN A 94 1.40 8.10 -9.00
CA ASN A 94 1.23 8.47 -10.40
C ASN A 94 2.60 8.63 -11.06
N VAL A 95 3.04 7.62 -11.81
CA VAL A 95 4.23 7.71 -12.65
C VAL A 95 3.79 8.09 -14.06
N THR A 96 4.04 9.34 -14.44
CA THR A 96 3.58 9.90 -15.71
C THR A 96 4.74 10.07 -16.70
N ALA A 97 4.52 10.71 -17.85
CA ALA A 97 5.51 10.84 -18.91
C ALA A 97 6.85 11.41 -18.37
N GLY A 98 7.95 10.71 -18.66
CA GLY A 98 9.29 11.03 -18.15
C GLY A 98 9.59 10.53 -16.72
N GLY A 99 8.57 10.12 -15.96
CA GLY A 99 8.69 9.63 -14.60
C GLY A 99 9.36 8.26 -14.52
N VAL A 100 10.36 8.12 -13.66
CA VAL A 100 11.04 6.83 -13.44
C VAL A 100 11.25 6.61 -11.95
N LEU A 101 10.57 5.61 -11.39
CA LEU A 101 10.87 5.12 -10.04
C LEU A 101 11.86 3.95 -10.14
N LEU A 102 13.05 4.12 -9.58
CA LEU A 102 14.09 3.07 -9.55
C LEU A 102 14.31 2.58 -8.13
N VAL A 103 14.06 1.28 -7.89
CA VAL A 103 14.14 0.68 -6.54
C VAL A 103 15.20 -0.43 -6.53
N ASP A 104 16.13 -0.41 -5.58
CA ASP A 104 17.18 -1.44 -5.50
C ASP A 104 16.59 -2.81 -5.12
N LYS A 105 15.77 -2.83 -4.06
CA LYS A 105 15.04 -4.01 -3.61
C LYS A 105 13.55 -3.81 -3.82
N THR A 106 12.95 -4.61 -4.71
CA THR A 106 11.49 -4.64 -4.87
C THR A 106 10.88 -4.98 -3.52
N SER A 107 10.31 -3.96 -2.87
CA SER A 107 9.54 -4.11 -1.64
C SER A 107 8.08 -4.21 -2.05
N SER A 108 7.27 -4.93 -1.28
CA SER A 108 5.86 -5.10 -1.59
C SER A 108 5.15 -3.75 -1.64
N LEU A 109 4.42 -3.50 -2.72
CA LEU A 109 3.38 -2.48 -2.74
C LEU A 109 2.28 -3.00 -1.79
N GLY A 110 1.98 -2.28 -0.72
CA GLY A 110 1.30 -2.84 0.45
C GLY A 110 2.29 -3.47 1.40
N TYR A 111 2.71 -2.70 2.40
CA TYR A 111 3.57 -3.16 3.48
C TYR A 111 2.78 -3.74 4.65
N GLU A 112 1.59 -3.18 4.89
CA GLU A 112 0.70 -3.59 5.98
C GLU A 112 -0.54 -4.35 5.47
N ALA A 113 -1.07 -5.24 6.32
CA ALA A 113 -2.28 -5.98 6.02
C ALA A 113 -3.47 -5.03 5.81
N ASN A 114 -4.33 -5.34 4.83
CA ASN A 114 -5.53 -4.57 4.48
C ASN A 114 -5.29 -3.15 3.95
N THR A 115 -4.06 -2.79 3.59
CA THR A 115 -3.78 -1.53 2.90
C THR A 115 -3.92 -1.67 1.38
N LYS A 116 -4.25 -0.57 0.70
CA LYS A 116 -4.41 -0.50 -0.76
C LYS A 116 -3.47 0.52 -1.37
N THR A 117 -2.49 0.07 -2.14
CA THR A 117 -1.72 0.96 -3.01
C THR A 117 -2.32 0.96 -4.41
N THR A 118 -2.64 2.16 -4.92
CA THR A 118 -2.97 2.36 -6.32
C THR A 118 -1.72 2.85 -7.05
N VAL A 119 -1.35 2.20 -8.14
CA VAL A 119 -0.22 2.61 -8.99
C VAL A 119 -0.72 2.84 -10.42
N LEU A 120 -0.50 4.05 -10.92
CA LEU A 120 -0.82 4.47 -12.28
C LEU A 120 0.47 4.78 -13.02
N VAL A 121 0.86 3.93 -13.98
CA VAL A 121 2.04 4.16 -14.84
C VAL A 121 1.55 4.45 -16.25
N SER A 122 1.78 5.67 -16.75
CA SER A 122 1.25 6.09 -18.05
C SER A 122 2.10 7.16 -18.72
N GLY A 123 2.02 7.23 -20.06
CA GLY A 123 2.81 8.18 -20.85
C GLY A 123 4.18 7.65 -21.28
N ALA A 124 4.79 8.34 -22.23
CA ALA A 124 6.07 7.92 -22.82
C ALA A 124 7.20 7.99 -21.77
N GLY A 125 8.00 6.92 -21.70
CA GLY A 125 9.15 6.85 -20.79
C GLY A 125 8.79 6.61 -19.31
N ALA A 126 7.50 6.52 -18.96
CA ALA A 126 7.07 6.21 -17.60
C ALA A 126 7.42 4.77 -17.23
N THR A 127 8.14 4.55 -16.12
CA THR A 127 8.45 3.18 -15.66
C THR A 127 8.69 3.07 -14.15
N ILE A 128 8.44 1.88 -13.62
CA ILE A 128 8.89 1.45 -12.31
C ILE A 128 9.82 0.26 -12.54
N SER A 129 11.07 0.39 -12.12
CA SER A 129 12.09 -0.63 -12.32
C SER A 129 12.72 -1.02 -10.99
N SER A 130 13.09 -2.29 -10.86
CA SER A 130 13.82 -2.77 -9.70
C SER A 130 15.06 -3.56 -10.09
N ASN A 131 16.16 -3.42 -9.34
CA ASN A 131 17.41 -4.16 -9.56
C ASN A 131 17.31 -5.66 -9.22
N GLY A 132 16.15 -6.16 -8.77
CA GLY A 132 15.84 -7.59 -8.75
C GLY A 132 16.54 -8.40 -7.66
N SER A 133 17.18 -7.78 -6.66
CA SER A 133 17.60 -8.51 -5.46
C SER A 133 16.36 -8.78 -4.61
N THR A 134 15.67 -9.89 -4.88
CA THR A 134 14.73 -10.48 -3.94
C THR A 134 15.50 -10.74 -2.66
N GLY A 135 15.31 -9.88 -1.65
CA GLY A 135 15.91 -10.04 -0.34
C GLY A 135 15.28 -11.21 0.41
N SER A 136 15.52 -12.44 -0.04
CA SER A 136 15.31 -13.64 0.79
C SER A 136 16.55 -13.81 1.66
N GLY A 137 16.49 -13.27 2.87
CA GLY A 137 17.59 -13.33 3.83
C GLY A 137 17.19 -12.81 5.20
N TRP A 138 16.06 -13.32 5.71
CA TRP A 138 15.82 -13.51 7.13
C TRP A 138 15.36 -14.95 7.30
#